data_AF-A0A950S675-F1
#
_entry.id   AF-A0A950S675-F1
#
_cell.length_a   1.000
_cell.length_b   1.000
_cell.length_c   1.000
_cell.angle_alpha   90.00
_cell.angle_beta   90.00
_cell.angle_gamma   90.00
#
_symmetry.space_group_name_H-M   'P 1'
#
loop_
_entity.id
_entity.type
_entity.pdbx_description
1 polymer ?
#
loop_
_entity_poly.entity_id
_entity_poly.type
_entity_poly.pdbx_seq_one_letter_code
_entity_poly.pdbx_strand_id
1 'polypeptide(L)'
;MPGPLERTPDMEGMTPAERAALYKQRSAAAGIGRPPSAASAAPAPAAAPAPAPAAAPAGATAIAERPAGAGVPTKVAAAAAARREQVAAVAKREPAPSASEQSERLVYVWPHLVTIEFLAAVLMLLSLVIVSIILQAPLEAHANPDKTPNPSKAPWYFLNLQELLLHMHPSLAGVLVPAGVVFGAIPLIPYFDRSTADVGKWFGTPKAKPICIFTTVYSTIVLIALILFDEKIGVKPLMQTLATNLHAPLLADVNPFGIGALSLPNVIVPLILMNLPILVLLILIRIIYRPDGMRDYMFALFTGFVVAYVVLTIVGSFFRGQQMILMWPWDPRQVRLD
;
A
#
# COMPACT_ATOMS: atom_id res chain seq x y z
N MET A 1 -36.29 6.03 35.96
CA MET A 1 -35.50 7.21 35.55
C MET A 1 -35.44 7.17 34.04
N PRO A 2 -35.93 8.20 33.33
CA PRO A 2 -35.82 8.24 31.87
C PRO A 2 -34.35 8.16 31.43
N GLY A 3 -34.11 7.51 30.29
CA GLY A 3 -32.77 7.28 29.75
C GLY A 3 -32.04 8.58 29.38
N PRO A 4 -30.69 8.59 29.29
CA PRO A 4 -29.89 9.80 29.06
C PRO A 4 -30.20 10.54 27.74
N LEU A 5 -30.82 9.84 26.78
CA LEU A 5 -31.18 10.33 25.45
C LEU A 5 -32.70 10.45 25.25
N GLU A 6 -33.51 10.13 26.26
CA GLU A 6 -34.96 10.24 26.18
C GLU A 6 -35.40 11.69 26.35
N ARG A 7 -36.43 12.08 25.59
CA ARG A 7 -37.03 13.42 25.70
C ARG A 7 -37.90 13.45 26.95
N THR A 8 -37.52 14.30 27.89
CA THR A 8 -38.18 14.43 29.18
C THR A 8 -39.06 15.68 29.22
N PRO A 9 -40.09 15.75 30.10
CA PRO A 9 -41.06 16.85 30.11
C PRO A 9 -40.46 18.25 30.32
N ASP A 10 -39.29 18.34 30.95
CA ASP A 10 -38.48 19.55 31.10
C ASP A 10 -37.92 20.08 29.77
N MET A 11 -37.98 19.31 28.68
CA MET A 11 -37.56 19.73 27.34
C MET A 11 -38.72 20.22 26.46
N GLU A 12 -39.94 20.32 26.99
CA GLU A 12 -41.09 20.88 26.28
C GLU A 12 -41.03 22.41 26.35
N GLY A 13 -40.81 23.06 25.20
CA GLY A 13 -40.67 24.52 25.08
C GLY A 13 -39.24 25.01 24.85
N MET A 14 -38.22 24.15 24.98
CA MET A 14 -36.82 24.51 24.70
C MET A 14 -36.53 24.59 23.20
N THR A 15 -35.70 25.55 22.82
CA THR A 15 -35.20 25.66 21.44
C THR A 15 -34.36 24.43 21.07
N PRO A 16 -34.22 24.11 19.77
CA PRO A 16 -33.40 22.96 19.34
C PRO A 16 -31.94 23.01 19.85
N ALA A 17 -31.36 24.21 19.98
CA ALA A 17 -30.00 24.41 20.47
C ALA A 17 -29.85 24.10 21.97
N GLU A 18 -30.81 24.55 22.79
CA GLU A 18 -30.82 24.28 24.24
C GLU A 18 -31.02 22.79 24.53
N ARG A 19 -31.86 22.10 23.75
CA ARG A 19 -32.02 20.65 23.84
C ARG A 19 -30.73 19.90 23.51
N ALA A 20 -30.01 20.33 22.48
CA ALA A 20 -28.73 19.72 22.09
C ALA A 20 -27.66 19.86 23.19
N ALA A 21 -27.62 21.01 23.88
CA ALA A 21 -26.71 21.22 25.00
C ALA A 21 -27.03 20.28 26.19
N LEU A 22 -28.31 20.10 26.49
CA LEU A 22 -28.78 19.24 27.57
C LEU A 22 -28.51 17.75 27.29
N TYR A 23 -28.70 17.30 26.04
CA TYR A 23 -28.32 15.95 25.62
C TYR A 23 -26.83 15.68 25.76
N LYS A 24 -25.98 16.65 25.39
CA LYS A 24 -24.52 16.55 25.51
C LYS A 24 -24.08 16.44 26.98
N GLN A 25 -24.77 17.13 27.88
CA GLN A 25 -24.51 17.06 29.31
C GLN A 25 -24.92 15.70 29.90
N ARG A 26 -26.09 15.17 29.51
CA ARG A 26 -26.60 13.86 29.95
C ARG A 26 -25.79 12.69 29.40
N SER A 27 -25.35 12.76 28.14
CA SER A 27 -24.50 11.72 27.54
C SER A 27 -23.12 11.65 28.20
N ALA A 28 -22.54 12.81 28.54
CA ALA A 28 -21.28 12.88 29.27
C ALA A 28 -21.41 12.32 30.70
N ALA A 29 -22.50 12.64 31.41
CA ALA A 29 -22.79 12.09 32.73
C ALA A 29 -23.04 10.57 32.72
N ALA A 30 -23.60 10.05 31.62
CA ALA A 30 -23.83 8.62 31.41
C ALA A 30 -22.60 7.85 30.88
N GLY A 31 -21.45 8.53 30.68
CA GLY A 31 -20.23 7.90 30.17
C GLY A 31 -20.30 7.47 28.69
N ILE A 32 -21.34 7.90 27.97
CA ILE A 32 -21.53 7.58 26.55
C ILE A 32 -20.62 8.52 25.74
N GLY A 33 -19.62 7.94 25.05
CA GLY A 33 -18.60 8.67 24.28
C GLY A 33 -17.20 8.68 24.89
N ARG A 34 -16.96 7.97 26.00
CA ARG A 34 -15.60 7.70 26.51
C ARG A 34 -14.99 6.51 25.75
N PRO A 35 -13.76 6.60 25.21
CA PRO A 35 -13.12 5.46 24.56
C PRO A 35 -12.92 4.30 25.56
N PRO A 36 -12.99 3.03 25.11
CA PRO A 36 -12.88 1.86 25.97
C PRO A 36 -11.42 1.64 26.38
N SER A 37 -10.95 2.40 27.37
CA SER A 37 -9.64 2.18 27.98
C SER A 37 -9.55 2.67 29.44
N ALA A 38 -10.45 3.55 29.88
CA ALA A 38 -10.34 4.13 31.22
C ALA A 38 -10.99 3.33 32.36
N ALA A 39 -11.57 2.14 32.10
CA ALA A 39 -12.40 1.45 33.10
C ALA A 39 -12.05 -0.04 33.37
N SER A 40 -10.96 -0.59 32.83
CA SER A 40 -10.57 -1.99 33.11
C SER A 40 -9.15 -2.19 33.64
N ALA A 41 -8.43 -1.13 34.02
CA ALA A 41 -7.17 -1.29 34.73
C ALA A 41 -7.46 -1.41 36.24
N ALA A 42 -7.53 -2.65 36.73
CA ALA A 42 -7.36 -2.90 38.17
C ALA A 42 -6.04 -2.25 38.63
N PRO A 43 -5.98 -1.63 39.83
CA PRO A 43 -4.75 -1.01 40.28
C PRO A 43 -3.66 -2.08 40.42
N ALA A 44 -2.58 -1.94 39.65
CA ALA A 44 -1.38 -2.72 39.86
C ALA A 44 -0.83 -2.39 41.26
N PRO A 45 -0.39 -3.39 42.05
CA PRO A 45 0.17 -3.14 43.38
C PRO A 45 1.40 -2.22 43.27
N ALA A 46 1.47 -1.26 44.18
CA ALA A 46 2.56 -0.29 44.26
C ALA A 46 3.91 -1.01 44.27
N ALA A 47 4.74 -0.71 43.26
CA ALA A 47 6.13 -1.14 43.24
C ALA A 47 6.85 -0.57 44.46
N ALA A 48 7.49 -1.46 45.23
CA ALA A 48 8.31 -1.11 46.38
C ALA A 48 9.40 -0.09 46.00
N PRO A 49 9.74 0.85 46.89
CA PRO A 49 10.78 1.83 46.62
C PRO A 49 12.13 1.12 46.38
N ALA A 50 12.84 1.55 45.33
CA ALA A 50 14.17 1.06 45.01
C ALA A 50 15.13 1.26 46.19
N PRO A 51 16.04 0.30 46.46
CA PRO A 51 16.98 0.41 47.58
C PRO A 51 17.96 1.56 47.35
N ALA A 52 18.23 2.29 48.43
CA ALA A 52 19.20 3.38 48.47
C ALA A 52 20.60 2.91 48.02
N PRO A 53 21.41 3.77 47.37
CA PRO A 53 22.76 3.42 46.96
C PRO A 53 23.63 3.10 48.19
N ALA A 54 24.35 1.97 48.09
CA ALA A 54 25.22 1.45 49.13
C ALA A 54 26.31 2.46 49.54
N ALA A 55 26.48 2.62 50.85
CA ALA A 55 27.53 3.42 51.46
C ALA A 55 28.92 2.87 51.09
N ALA A 56 29.78 3.75 50.56
CA ALA A 56 31.20 3.50 50.44
C ALA A 56 31.86 3.45 51.83
N PRO A 57 32.91 2.64 52.04
CA PRO A 57 33.49 2.43 53.35
C PRO A 57 34.20 3.67 53.90
N ALA A 58 34.01 3.88 55.20
CA ALA A 58 34.66 4.90 55.98
C ALA A 58 36.18 4.67 56.06
N GLY A 59 36.94 5.58 55.46
CA GLY A 59 38.35 5.79 55.71
C GLY A 59 38.59 7.26 55.98
N ALA A 60 38.44 7.68 57.24
CA ALA A 60 38.78 9.01 57.68
C ALA A 60 40.30 9.15 57.75
N THR A 61 40.87 10.04 56.94
CA THR A 61 42.05 10.81 57.33
C THR A 61 41.70 12.29 57.27
N ALA A 62 42.11 12.98 58.33
CA ALA A 62 41.68 14.31 58.70
C ALA A 62 42.17 15.41 57.76
N ILE A 63 41.24 16.29 57.41
CA ILE A 63 41.31 17.74 57.19
C ILE A 63 42.73 18.33 57.00
N ALA A 64 42.97 18.85 55.79
CA ALA A 64 43.74 20.07 55.61
C ALA A 64 42.83 21.10 54.91
N GLU A 65 42.35 22.07 55.68
CA GLU A 65 41.69 23.27 55.19
C GLU A 65 42.69 24.02 54.30
N ARG A 66 42.49 23.99 52.98
CA ARG A 66 43.32 24.73 52.00
C ARG A 66 42.63 26.07 51.71
N PRO A 67 43.36 27.20 51.75
CA PRO A 67 42.75 28.50 51.93
C PRO A 67 41.95 28.94 50.70
N ALA A 68 40.99 29.83 50.95
CA ALA A 68 40.33 30.62 49.93
C ALA A 68 41.39 31.31 49.05
N GLY A 69 41.54 30.86 47.81
CA GLY A 69 42.50 31.45 46.89
C GLY A 69 43.10 30.48 45.88
N ALA A 70 42.29 29.95 44.97
CA ALA A 70 42.75 29.55 43.65
C ALA A 70 41.53 29.51 42.74
N GLY A 71 41.39 30.54 41.90
CA GLY A 71 40.28 30.64 40.96
C GLY A 71 40.17 29.36 40.15
N VAL A 72 38.95 28.82 40.06
CA VAL A 72 38.62 27.81 39.05
C VAL A 72 39.16 28.35 37.73
N PRO A 73 40.05 27.64 37.02
CA PRO A 73 40.59 28.14 35.76
C PRO A 73 39.40 28.54 34.89
N THR A 74 39.41 29.78 34.41
CA THR A 74 38.25 30.46 33.80
C THR A 74 37.58 29.62 32.72
N LYS A 75 38.38 28.75 32.06
CA LYS A 75 37.93 27.76 31.07
C LYS A 75 37.02 26.65 31.63
N VAL A 76 37.25 26.17 32.85
CA VAL A 76 36.44 25.12 33.49
C VAL A 76 35.14 25.70 34.05
N ALA A 77 35.18 26.92 34.60
CA ALA A 77 33.99 27.64 35.02
C ALA A 77 33.10 28.00 33.81
N ALA A 78 33.71 28.47 32.71
CA ALA A 78 33.01 28.75 31.46
C ALA A 78 32.44 27.48 30.81
N ALA A 79 33.16 26.35 30.83
CA ALA A 79 32.67 25.07 30.31
C ALA A 79 31.50 24.51 31.14
N ALA A 80 31.54 24.67 32.47
CA ALA A 80 30.44 24.28 33.34
C ALA A 80 29.20 25.18 33.15
N ALA A 81 29.40 26.48 32.95
CA ALA A 81 28.33 27.43 32.62
C ALA A 81 27.71 27.13 31.24
N ALA A 82 28.53 26.91 30.21
CA ALA A 82 28.07 26.54 28.88
C ALA A 82 27.32 25.20 28.87
N ARG A 83 27.76 24.21 29.67
CA ARG A 83 27.04 22.94 29.82
C ARG A 83 25.71 23.11 30.56
N ARG A 84 25.63 23.99 31.56
CA ARG A 84 24.38 24.35 32.25
C ARG A 84 23.42 25.09 31.31
N GLU A 85 23.93 25.99 30.47
CA GLU A 85 23.13 26.66 29.44
C GLU A 85 22.66 25.70 28.35
N GLN A 86 23.49 24.75 27.91
CA GLN A 86 23.09 23.70 26.98
C GLN A 86 22.03 22.77 27.58
N VAL A 87 22.19 22.36 28.83
CA VAL A 87 21.20 21.53 29.53
C VAL A 87 19.91 22.31 29.76
N ALA A 88 19.99 23.61 30.11
CA ALA A 88 18.83 24.48 30.23
C ALA A 88 18.15 24.72 28.87
N ALA A 89 18.90 24.85 27.78
CA ALA A 89 18.37 24.99 26.42
C ALA A 89 17.73 23.69 25.90
N VAL A 90 18.27 22.53 26.29
CA VAL A 90 17.66 21.22 26.02
C VAL A 90 16.42 21.01 26.88
N ALA A 91 16.40 21.49 28.13
CA ALA A 91 15.21 21.45 29.00
C ALA A 91 14.13 22.47 28.59
N LYS A 92 14.51 23.55 27.89
CA LYS A 92 13.59 24.54 27.30
C LYS A 92 13.06 24.14 25.93
N ARG A 93 13.61 23.10 25.30
CA ARG A 93 12.92 22.45 24.18
C ARG A 93 11.73 21.75 24.80
N GLU A 94 10.53 22.25 24.48
CA GLU A 94 9.30 21.56 24.81
C GLU A 94 9.48 20.08 24.46
N PRO A 95 9.13 19.16 25.37
CA PRO A 95 9.18 17.75 25.06
C PRO A 95 8.38 17.56 23.78
N ALA A 96 8.98 16.92 22.77
CA ALA A 96 8.28 16.59 21.55
C ALA A 96 6.94 15.95 21.94
N PRO A 97 5.80 16.43 21.40
CA PRO A 97 4.49 15.99 21.85
C PRO A 97 4.47 14.47 21.81
N SER A 98 4.10 13.89 22.96
CA SER A 98 4.02 12.45 23.12
C SER A 98 3.08 11.87 22.05
N ALA A 99 3.34 10.64 21.59
CA ALA A 99 2.55 9.99 20.52
C ALA A 99 1.04 9.90 20.82
N SER A 100 0.63 10.13 22.07
CA SER A 100 -0.77 10.25 22.52
C SER A 100 -1.41 11.63 22.32
N GLU A 101 -0.64 12.70 22.13
CA GLU A 101 -1.13 14.09 21.92
C GLU A 101 -1.18 14.48 20.44
N GLN A 102 -0.48 13.76 19.56
CA GLN A 102 -0.82 13.69 18.14
C GLN A 102 -2.04 12.80 17.90
N SER A 103 -3.04 12.88 18.78
CA SER A 103 -4.41 12.59 18.42
C SER A 103 -4.66 13.35 17.12
N GLU A 104 -4.82 12.61 16.01
CA GLU A 104 -5.20 13.13 14.71
C GLU A 104 -6.16 14.30 14.94
N ARG A 105 -5.76 15.52 14.55
CA ARG A 105 -6.56 16.71 14.82
C ARG A 105 -7.94 16.50 14.19
N LEU A 106 -8.90 16.07 14.99
CA LEU A 106 -10.22 15.72 14.51
C LEU A 106 -10.91 17.00 14.08
N VAL A 107 -11.24 17.08 12.79
CA VAL A 107 -11.98 18.21 12.20
C VAL A 107 -13.42 17.77 11.98
N TYR A 108 -14.36 18.69 12.18
CA TYR A 108 -15.76 18.41 11.88
C TYR A 108 -15.95 18.08 10.40
N VAL A 109 -16.60 16.94 10.13
CA VAL A 109 -16.93 16.46 8.78
C VAL A 109 -17.68 17.51 7.97
N TRP A 110 -18.69 18.13 8.58
CA TRP A 110 -19.37 19.30 8.02
C TRP A 110 -18.87 20.58 8.71
N PRO A 111 -18.46 21.63 7.98
CA PRO A 111 -18.43 21.74 6.52
C PRO A 111 -17.14 21.21 5.85
N HIS A 112 -16.06 20.96 6.62
CA HIS A 112 -14.70 20.86 6.09
C HIS A 112 -14.50 19.73 5.07
N LEU A 113 -14.90 18.50 5.39
CA LEU A 113 -14.73 17.35 4.49
C LEU A 113 -15.73 17.41 3.35
N VAL A 114 -17.00 17.66 3.67
CA VAL A 114 -18.10 17.58 2.70
C VAL A 114 -17.96 18.66 1.61
N THR A 115 -17.48 19.87 1.94
CA THR A 115 -17.23 20.90 0.92
C THR A 115 -16.12 20.49 -0.05
N ILE A 116 -15.05 19.85 0.45
CA ILE A 116 -13.94 19.38 -0.40
C ILE A 116 -14.40 18.22 -1.29
N GLU A 117 -15.14 17.25 -0.73
CA GLU A 117 -15.69 16.12 -1.47
C GLU A 117 -16.71 16.58 -2.52
N PHE A 118 -17.58 17.53 -2.19
CA PHE A 118 -18.52 18.12 -3.14
C PHE A 118 -17.78 18.83 -4.29
N LEU A 119 -16.75 19.62 -3.99
CA LEU A 119 -15.93 20.25 -5.01
C LEU A 119 -15.24 19.20 -5.91
N ALA A 120 -14.67 18.14 -5.31
CA ALA A 120 -14.07 17.04 -6.06
C ALA A 120 -15.10 16.33 -6.95
N ALA A 121 -16.32 16.10 -6.47
CA ALA A 121 -17.39 15.49 -7.24
C ALA A 121 -17.83 16.37 -8.41
N VAL A 122 -17.96 17.69 -8.21
CA VAL A 122 -18.27 18.65 -9.28
C VAL A 122 -17.16 18.69 -10.32
N LEU A 123 -15.89 18.74 -9.89
CA LEU A 123 -14.74 18.72 -10.80
C LEU A 123 -14.66 17.40 -11.57
N MET A 124 -14.96 16.26 -10.93
CA MET A 124 -15.00 14.96 -11.59
C MET A 124 -16.12 14.89 -12.61
N LEU A 125 -17.33 15.36 -12.27
CA LEU A 125 -18.47 15.41 -13.19
C LEU A 125 -18.16 16.31 -14.39
N LEU A 126 -17.60 17.50 -14.15
CA LEU A 126 -17.20 18.42 -15.21
C LEU A 126 -16.14 17.77 -16.13
N SER A 127 -15.15 17.10 -15.55
CA SER A 127 -14.12 16.38 -16.30
C SER A 127 -14.73 15.27 -17.17
N LEU A 128 -15.66 14.49 -16.63
CA LEU A 128 -16.37 13.45 -17.39
C LEU A 128 -17.21 14.03 -18.54
N VAL A 129 -17.90 15.15 -18.32
CA VAL A 129 -18.66 15.84 -19.37
C VAL A 129 -17.72 16.35 -20.48
N ILE A 130 -16.60 16.98 -20.12
CA ILE A 130 -15.60 17.45 -21.09
C ILE A 130 -15.05 16.28 -21.91
N VAL A 131 -14.67 15.18 -21.24
CA VAL A 131 -14.17 13.97 -21.91
C VAL A 131 -15.24 13.38 -22.83
N SER A 132 -16.51 13.33 -22.42
CA SER A 132 -17.62 12.84 -23.23
C SER A 132 -17.90 13.69 -24.48
N ILE A 133 -17.60 15.00 -24.44
CA ILE A 133 -17.76 15.89 -25.60
C ILE A 133 -16.60 15.71 -26.57
N ILE A 134 -15.37 15.56 -26.07
CA ILE A 134 -14.15 15.45 -26.89
C ILE A 134 -14.01 14.05 -27.49
N LEU A 135 -14.25 13.00 -26.70
CA LEU A 135 -14.10 11.61 -27.11
C LEU A 135 -15.46 11.04 -27.53
N GLN A 136 -15.75 11.08 -28.82
CA GLN A 136 -16.93 10.40 -29.37
C GLN A 136 -16.71 8.89 -29.36
N ALA A 137 -17.59 8.16 -28.67
CA ALA A 137 -17.64 6.71 -28.71
C ALA A 137 -18.69 6.29 -29.76
N PRO A 138 -18.30 5.95 -31.01
CA PRO A 138 -19.24 5.49 -32.02
C PRO A 138 -19.85 4.16 -31.59
N LEU A 139 -21.15 4.00 -31.85
CA LEU A 139 -21.84 2.73 -31.62
C LEU A 139 -21.45 1.74 -32.72
N GLU A 140 -21.14 0.51 -32.33
CA GLU A 140 -20.91 -0.58 -33.28
C GLU A 140 -22.24 -1.10 -33.87
N ALA A 141 -22.15 -1.91 -34.93
CA ALA A 141 -23.31 -2.57 -35.51
C ALA A 141 -24.00 -3.49 -34.49
N HIS A 142 -25.27 -3.81 -34.72
CA HIS A 142 -26.00 -4.77 -33.90
C HIS A 142 -25.25 -6.10 -33.81
N ALA A 143 -25.27 -6.70 -32.61
CA ALA A 143 -24.58 -7.94 -32.34
C ALA A 143 -25.04 -9.05 -33.30
N ASN A 144 -24.08 -9.68 -33.98
CA ASN A 144 -24.32 -10.80 -34.88
C ASN A 144 -23.56 -12.04 -34.34
N PRO A 145 -24.25 -13.09 -33.88
CA PRO A 145 -23.61 -14.33 -33.43
C PRO A 145 -22.75 -15.02 -34.49
N ASP A 146 -23.06 -14.84 -35.77
CA ASP A 146 -22.35 -15.48 -36.89
C ASP A 146 -21.08 -14.70 -37.32
N LYS A 147 -20.84 -13.50 -36.76
CA LYS A 147 -19.67 -12.66 -37.08
C LYS A 147 -18.96 -12.21 -35.81
N THR A 148 -17.83 -12.84 -35.50
CA THR A 148 -16.94 -12.36 -34.43
C THR A 148 -16.13 -11.14 -34.91
N PRO A 149 -16.19 -10.00 -34.21
CA PRO A 149 -15.40 -8.82 -34.58
C PRO A 149 -13.89 -9.12 -34.47
N ASN A 150 -13.12 -8.63 -35.43
CA ASN A 150 -11.66 -8.69 -35.42
C ASN A 150 -11.09 -7.27 -35.60
N PRO A 151 -10.35 -6.72 -34.64
CA PRO A 151 -9.98 -7.30 -33.34
C PRO A 151 -11.10 -7.22 -32.30
N SER A 152 -11.29 -8.30 -31.53
CA SER A 152 -12.19 -8.28 -30.35
C SER A 152 -11.41 -7.78 -29.13
N LYS A 153 -11.33 -6.46 -28.95
CA LYS A 153 -10.67 -5.83 -27.80
C LYS A 153 -11.65 -5.67 -26.64
N ALA A 154 -11.21 -6.01 -25.44
CA ALA A 154 -11.94 -5.78 -24.21
C ALA A 154 -11.94 -4.28 -23.87
N PRO A 155 -12.87 -3.82 -23.01
CA PRO A 155 -12.81 -2.49 -22.44
C PRO A 155 -11.45 -2.23 -21.77
N TRP A 156 -10.99 -0.98 -21.81
CA TRP A 156 -9.64 -0.59 -21.36
C TRP A 156 -9.28 -1.10 -19.96
N TYR A 157 -10.25 -1.16 -19.05
CA TYR A 157 -10.02 -1.60 -17.69
C TYR A 157 -9.80 -3.12 -17.52
N PHE A 158 -10.10 -3.89 -18.56
CA PHE A 158 -9.84 -5.33 -18.67
C PHE A 158 -8.76 -5.67 -19.71
N LEU A 159 -8.16 -4.68 -20.39
CA LEU A 159 -7.11 -4.96 -21.38
C LEU A 159 -5.89 -5.62 -20.75
N ASN A 160 -5.58 -5.34 -19.48
CA ASN A 160 -4.52 -6.04 -18.77
C ASN A 160 -4.80 -7.55 -18.66
N LEU A 161 -6.06 -7.92 -18.39
CA LEU A 161 -6.49 -9.31 -18.28
C LEU A 161 -6.54 -9.98 -19.66
N GLN A 162 -6.97 -9.24 -20.69
CA GLN A 162 -6.96 -9.74 -22.05
C GLN A 162 -5.54 -10.02 -22.55
N GLU A 163 -4.59 -9.12 -22.28
CA GLU A 163 -3.19 -9.35 -22.63
C GLU A 163 -2.65 -10.58 -21.90
N LEU A 164 -3.01 -10.76 -20.62
CA LEU A 164 -2.67 -11.96 -19.86
C LEU A 164 -3.24 -13.24 -20.51
N LEU A 165 -4.47 -13.20 -21.04
CA LEU A 165 -5.14 -14.32 -21.72
C LEU A 165 -4.47 -14.72 -23.04
N LEU A 166 -3.69 -13.84 -23.68
CA LEU A 166 -2.92 -14.18 -24.88
C LEU A 166 -1.69 -15.03 -24.56
N HIS A 167 -1.13 -14.86 -23.37
CA HIS A 167 0.17 -15.42 -22.99
C HIS A 167 0.08 -16.69 -22.13
N MET A 168 -1.11 -17.06 -21.65
CA MET A 168 -1.29 -18.26 -20.84
C MET A 168 -2.66 -18.90 -21.04
N HIS A 169 -2.83 -20.10 -20.49
CA HIS A 169 -4.08 -20.83 -20.59
C HIS A 169 -5.28 -20.02 -20.03
N PRO A 170 -6.45 -19.99 -20.71
CA PRO A 170 -7.58 -19.15 -20.31
C PRO A 170 -8.08 -19.36 -18.88
N SER A 171 -8.06 -20.59 -18.36
CA SER A 171 -8.46 -20.84 -16.97
C SER A 171 -7.48 -20.25 -15.95
N LEU A 172 -6.19 -20.16 -16.31
CA LEU A 172 -5.13 -19.64 -15.46
C LEU A 172 -5.19 -18.11 -15.41
N ALA A 173 -5.21 -17.48 -16.59
CA ALA A 173 -5.30 -16.02 -16.72
C ALA A 173 -6.67 -15.48 -16.29
N GLY A 174 -7.77 -16.12 -16.68
CA GLY A 174 -9.12 -15.59 -16.49
C GLY A 174 -9.72 -15.86 -15.11
N VAL A 175 -9.33 -16.97 -14.45
CA VAL A 175 -9.95 -17.40 -13.19
C VAL A 175 -8.93 -17.48 -12.07
N LEU A 176 -7.88 -18.29 -12.21
CA LEU A 176 -6.96 -18.59 -11.10
C LEU A 176 -6.14 -17.37 -10.66
N VAL A 177 -5.57 -16.61 -11.59
CA VAL A 177 -4.76 -15.43 -11.27
C VAL A 177 -5.63 -14.32 -10.65
N PRO A 178 -6.76 -13.89 -11.25
CA PRO A 178 -7.63 -12.89 -10.64
C PRO A 178 -8.15 -13.33 -9.27
N ALA A 179 -8.57 -14.60 -9.13
CA ALA A 179 -9.03 -15.13 -7.85
C ALA A 179 -7.90 -15.14 -6.81
N GLY A 180 -6.68 -15.53 -7.19
CA GLY A 180 -5.51 -15.51 -6.30
C GLY A 180 -5.14 -14.10 -5.84
N VAL A 181 -5.29 -13.09 -6.69
CA VAL A 181 -5.04 -11.69 -6.30
C VAL A 181 -6.17 -11.14 -5.42
N VAL A 182 -7.43 -11.30 -5.83
CA VAL A 182 -8.61 -10.71 -5.16
C VAL A 182 -8.94 -11.40 -3.85
N PHE A 183 -8.88 -12.74 -3.79
CA PHE A 183 -9.21 -13.51 -2.59
C PHE A 183 -7.99 -13.93 -1.77
N GLY A 184 -6.78 -13.87 -2.35
CA GLY A 184 -5.52 -14.23 -1.69
C GLY A 184 -4.67 -13.01 -1.35
N ALA A 185 -4.04 -12.41 -2.35
CA ALA A 185 -3.01 -11.38 -2.13
C ALA A 185 -3.54 -10.13 -1.41
N ILE A 186 -4.67 -9.56 -1.85
CA ILE A 186 -5.23 -8.32 -1.29
C ILE A 186 -5.76 -8.53 0.16
N PRO A 187 -6.60 -9.55 0.45
CA PRO A 187 -7.11 -9.75 1.82
C PRO A 187 -6.02 -10.16 2.81
N LEU A 188 -4.88 -10.66 2.33
CA LEU A 188 -3.77 -11.07 3.18
C LEU A 188 -2.84 -9.90 3.58
N ILE A 189 -2.94 -8.74 2.91
CA ILE A 189 -2.18 -7.51 3.25
C ILE A 189 -2.22 -7.16 4.75
N PRO A 190 -3.39 -7.05 5.42
CA PRO A 190 -3.45 -6.68 6.85
C PRO A 190 -2.78 -7.71 7.78
N TYR A 191 -2.55 -8.94 7.33
CA TYR A 191 -1.87 -9.96 8.13
C TYR A 191 -0.35 -9.82 8.06
N PHE A 192 0.18 -9.26 6.96
CA PHE A 192 1.61 -9.02 6.75
C PHE A 192 2.06 -7.61 7.16
N ASP A 193 1.28 -6.56 6.87
CA ASP A 193 1.53 -5.21 7.37
C ASP A 193 0.57 -4.89 8.52
N ARG A 194 1.04 -5.12 9.75
CA ARG A 194 0.31 -4.83 10.99
C ARG A 194 0.67 -3.48 11.60
N SER A 195 1.55 -2.71 10.96
CA SER A 195 2.03 -1.44 11.50
C SER A 195 0.99 -0.34 11.30
N THR A 196 0.65 0.37 12.37
CA THR A 196 -0.20 1.57 12.32
C THR A 196 0.60 2.86 12.18
N ALA A 197 1.94 2.78 12.17
CA ALA A 197 2.78 3.94 11.89
C ALA A 197 2.51 4.45 10.46
N ASP A 198 2.63 5.76 10.23
CA ASP A 198 2.56 6.42 8.89
C ASP A 198 1.33 6.09 8.03
N VAL A 199 0.22 5.70 8.64
CA VAL A 199 -1.07 5.55 7.94
C VAL A 199 -1.50 6.91 7.39
N GLY A 200 -1.99 6.93 6.15
CA GLY A 200 -2.41 8.18 5.48
C GLY A 200 -1.28 9.04 4.92
N LYS A 201 0.00 8.66 5.12
CA LYS A 201 1.14 9.35 4.49
C LYS A 201 1.53 8.64 3.19
N TRP A 202 1.33 9.34 2.06
CA TRP A 202 1.85 8.89 0.77
C TRP A 202 3.37 8.72 0.85
N PHE A 203 3.86 7.52 0.50
CA PHE A 203 5.28 7.17 0.58
C PHE A 203 5.86 7.38 2.00
N GLY A 204 5.17 6.86 3.02
CA GLY A 204 5.49 7.10 4.43
C GLY A 204 6.89 6.66 4.89
N THR A 205 7.53 5.69 4.23
CA THR A 205 8.92 5.31 4.54
C THR A 205 9.92 6.12 3.70
N PRO A 206 11.09 6.50 4.25
CA PRO A 206 12.09 7.28 3.50
C PRO A 206 12.60 6.54 2.26
N LYS A 207 12.53 5.21 2.25
CA LYS A 207 12.91 4.33 1.14
C LYS A 207 11.76 4.06 0.15
N ALA A 208 10.52 4.46 0.43
CA ALA A 208 9.36 4.16 -0.42
C ALA A 208 9.52 4.71 -1.84
N LYS A 209 9.86 6.00 -1.98
CA LYS A 209 10.03 6.64 -3.29
C LYS A 209 11.07 5.95 -4.17
N PRO A 210 12.33 5.72 -3.73
CA PRO A 210 13.31 5.06 -4.57
C PRO A 210 12.93 3.60 -4.88
N ILE A 211 12.30 2.87 -3.95
CA ILE A 211 11.79 1.51 -4.23
C ILE A 211 10.72 1.55 -5.32
N CYS A 212 9.74 2.46 -5.25
CA CYS A 212 8.69 2.58 -6.26
C CYS A 212 9.25 2.93 -7.65
N ILE A 213 10.23 3.82 -7.74
CA ILE A 213 10.89 4.17 -9.00
C ILE A 213 11.63 2.95 -9.56
N PHE A 214 12.43 2.28 -8.73
CA PHE A 214 13.16 1.08 -9.13
C PHE A 214 12.21 -0.02 -9.62
N THR A 215 11.14 -0.31 -8.86
CA THR A 215 10.13 -1.29 -9.23
C THR A 215 9.45 -0.91 -10.54
N THR A 216 9.15 0.37 -10.75
CA THR A 216 8.52 0.83 -12.00
C THR A 216 9.40 0.52 -13.21
N VAL A 217 10.69 0.83 -13.13
CA VAL A 217 11.65 0.55 -14.21
C VAL A 217 11.82 -0.95 -14.40
N TYR A 218 12.03 -1.70 -13.31
CA TYR A 218 12.19 -3.15 -13.34
C TYR A 218 10.98 -3.85 -13.97
N SER A 219 9.77 -3.58 -13.46
CA SER A 219 8.55 -4.22 -13.94
C SER A 219 8.26 -3.87 -15.39
N THR A 220 8.49 -2.62 -15.82
CA THR A 220 8.32 -2.23 -17.23
C THR A 220 9.25 -3.01 -18.14
N ILE A 221 10.55 -3.08 -17.81
CA ILE A 221 11.55 -3.79 -18.61
C ILE A 221 11.22 -5.29 -18.67
N VAL A 222 10.90 -5.90 -17.53
CA VAL A 222 10.62 -7.34 -17.47
C VAL A 222 9.33 -7.69 -18.21
N LEU A 223 8.28 -6.89 -18.10
CA LEU A 223 7.04 -7.13 -18.83
C LEU A 223 7.25 -7.03 -20.35
N ILE A 224 7.96 -6.00 -20.81
CA ILE A 224 8.30 -5.89 -22.24
C ILE A 224 9.11 -7.11 -22.68
N ALA A 225 10.10 -7.53 -21.88
CA ALA A 225 10.90 -8.71 -22.18
C ALA A 225 10.07 -10.00 -22.23
N LEU A 226 9.12 -10.19 -21.31
CA LEU A 226 8.22 -11.34 -21.28
C LEU A 226 7.26 -11.36 -22.48
N ILE A 227 6.69 -10.21 -22.85
CA ILE A 227 5.81 -10.08 -24.02
C ILE A 227 6.58 -10.43 -25.30
N LEU A 228 7.80 -9.91 -25.46
CA LEU A 228 8.64 -10.20 -26.61
C LEU A 228 9.12 -11.67 -26.63
N PHE A 229 9.43 -12.24 -25.47
CA PHE A 229 9.80 -13.64 -25.33
C PHE A 229 8.66 -14.56 -25.77
N ASP A 230 7.44 -14.29 -25.32
CA ASP A 230 6.28 -15.11 -25.68
C ASP A 230 5.94 -14.99 -27.17
N GLU A 231 6.00 -13.79 -27.74
CA GLU A 231 5.72 -13.56 -29.17
C GLU A 231 6.78 -14.18 -30.10
N LYS A 232 8.06 -14.23 -29.70
CA LYS A 232 9.15 -14.70 -30.56
C LYS A 232 9.55 -16.15 -30.36
N ILE A 233 9.53 -16.63 -29.13
CA ILE A 233 10.02 -17.95 -28.75
C ILE A 233 8.83 -18.83 -28.35
N GLY A 234 7.93 -18.28 -27.55
CA GLY A 234 6.76 -18.97 -27.01
C GLY A 234 7.13 -20.08 -26.02
N VAL A 235 6.25 -20.31 -25.05
CA VAL A 235 6.48 -21.36 -24.03
C VAL A 235 6.43 -22.76 -24.65
N LYS A 236 5.49 -23.03 -25.57
CA LYS A 236 5.31 -24.37 -26.15
C LYS A 236 6.49 -24.84 -27.02
N PRO A 237 6.99 -24.05 -28.00
CA PRO A 237 8.13 -24.47 -28.81
C PRO A 237 9.40 -24.68 -27.97
N LEU A 238 9.61 -23.83 -26.96
CA LEU A 238 10.73 -23.98 -26.02
C LEU A 238 10.61 -25.28 -25.23
N MET A 239 9.43 -25.59 -24.68
CA MET A 239 9.22 -26.80 -23.90
C MET A 239 9.32 -28.07 -24.74
N GLN A 240 8.84 -28.06 -25.98
CA GLN A 240 9.01 -29.19 -26.91
C GLN A 240 10.50 -29.43 -27.23
N THR A 241 11.26 -28.36 -27.45
CA THR A 241 12.71 -28.43 -27.71
C THR A 241 13.47 -28.94 -26.48
N LEU A 242 13.10 -28.49 -25.27
CA LEU A 242 13.70 -28.99 -24.03
C LEU A 242 13.32 -30.45 -23.76
N ALA A 243 12.06 -30.84 -23.95
CA ALA A 243 11.59 -32.19 -23.70
C ALA A 243 12.29 -33.22 -24.60
N THR A 244 12.50 -32.86 -25.88
CA THR A 244 13.24 -33.67 -26.85
C THR A 244 14.72 -33.77 -26.49
N ASN A 245 15.36 -32.67 -26.08
CA ASN A 245 16.79 -32.67 -25.71
C ASN A 245 17.08 -33.35 -24.36
N LEU A 246 16.19 -33.26 -23.37
CA LEU A 246 16.37 -33.86 -22.04
C LEU A 246 15.80 -35.29 -21.94
N HIS A 247 15.21 -35.84 -23.00
CA HIS A 247 14.48 -37.12 -22.98
C HIS A 247 13.45 -37.20 -21.83
N ALA A 248 12.82 -36.07 -21.48
CA ALA A 248 11.91 -35.96 -20.37
C ALA A 248 10.46 -35.83 -20.89
N PRO A 249 9.72 -36.94 -21.10
CA PRO A 249 8.34 -36.90 -21.61
C PRO A 249 7.38 -36.16 -20.68
N LEU A 250 7.76 -35.98 -19.40
CA LEU A 250 7.04 -35.14 -18.42
C LEU A 250 6.98 -33.65 -18.83
N LEU A 251 7.87 -33.20 -19.71
CA LEU A 251 7.89 -31.82 -20.21
C LEU A 251 7.13 -31.67 -21.54
N ALA A 252 6.74 -32.79 -22.18
CA ALA A 252 6.21 -32.78 -23.53
C ALA A 252 4.69 -32.59 -23.60
N ASP A 253 3.88 -33.23 -22.73
CA ASP A 253 2.42 -33.03 -22.63
C ASP A 253 1.76 -34.00 -21.61
N VAL A 254 2.36 -34.19 -20.44
CA VAL A 254 1.69 -34.94 -19.37
C VAL A 254 0.58 -34.08 -18.76
N ASN A 255 -0.60 -34.68 -18.67
CA ASN A 255 -1.77 -34.10 -18.01
C ASN A 255 -1.95 -34.75 -16.63
N PRO A 256 -1.31 -34.22 -15.58
CA PRO A 256 -1.29 -34.84 -14.26
C PRO A 256 -2.67 -34.84 -13.59
N PHE A 257 -3.63 -34.06 -14.13
CA PHE A 257 -4.97 -33.91 -13.55
C PHE A 257 -6.08 -34.54 -14.40
N GLY A 258 -5.79 -35.08 -15.59
CA GLY A 258 -6.80 -35.65 -16.50
C GLY A 258 -7.81 -34.64 -17.07
N ILE A 259 -7.66 -33.35 -16.76
CA ILE A 259 -8.45 -32.24 -17.31
C ILE A 259 -7.69 -31.76 -18.54
N GLY A 260 -8.17 -32.08 -19.74
CA GLY A 260 -7.47 -31.98 -21.05
C GLY A 260 -6.71 -30.68 -21.38
N ALA A 261 -6.86 -29.64 -20.57
CA ALA A 261 -6.33 -28.30 -20.78
C ALA A 261 -5.24 -27.87 -19.76
N LEU A 262 -4.95 -28.68 -18.72
CA LEU A 262 -3.99 -28.37 -17.64
C LEU A 262 -2.75 -29.27 -17.68
N SER A 263 -2.09 -29.39 -18.84
CA SER A 263 -0.79 -30.07 -18.90
C SER A 263 0.27 -29.32 -18.09
N LEU A 264 1.22 -30.06 -17.50
CA LEU A 264 2.31 -29.50 -16.68
C LEU A 264 2.97 -28.27 -17.35
N PRO A 265 3.33 -28.31 -18.65
CA PRO A 265 3.98 -27.18 -19.32
C PRO A 265 3.09 -25.93 -19.41
N ASN A 266 1.78 -26.11 -19.66
CA ASN A 266 0.85 -25.00 -19.85
C ASN A 266 0.45 -24.31 -18.53
N VAL A 267 0.69 -24.95 -17.38
CA VAL A 267 0.35 -24.39 -16.06
C VAL A 267 1.60 -23.94 -15.30
N ILE A 268 2.58 -24.83 -15.17
CA ILE A 268 3.73 -24.60 -14.30
C ILE A 268 4.69 -23.59 -14.92
N VAL A 269 4.94 -23.65 -16.23
CA VAL A 269 5.88 -22.73 -16.86
C VAL A 269 5.37 -21.29 -16.83
N PRO A 270 4.12 -20.97 -17.22
CA PRO A 270 3.58 -19.62 -17.06
C PRO A 270 3.55 -19.16 -15.60
N LEU A 271 3.22 -20.04 -14.65
CA LEU A 271 3.21 -19.69 -13.23
C LEU A 271 4.61 -19.38 -12.71
N ILE A 272 5.63 -20.14 -13.13
CA ILE A 272 7.03 -19.86 -12.82
C ILE A 272 7.46 -18.54 -13.47
N LEU A 273 7.19 -18.34 -14.76
CA LEU A 273 7.52 -17.10 -15.47
C LEU A 273 6.82 -15.87 -14.89
N MET A 274 5.65 -16.04 -14.27
CA MET A 274 4.94 -14.97 -13.57
C MET A 274 5.52 -14.70 -12.17
N ASN A 275 5.80 -15.74 -11.38
CA ASN A 275 6.25 -15.58 -10.01
C ASN A 275 7.76 -15.29 -9.89
N LEU A 276 8.57 -15.80 -10.82
CA LEU A 276 10.03 -15.66 -10.78
C LEU A 276 10.47 -14.19 -10.84
N PRO A 277 9.96 -13.33 -11.76
CA PRO A 277 10.23 -11.90 -11.73
C PRO A 277 9.84 -11.21 -10.42
N ILE A 278 8.72 -11.64 -9.82
CA ILE A 278 8.27 -11.08 -8.53
C ILE A 278 9.27 -11.45 -7.44
N LEU A 279 9.70 -12.71 -7.38
CA LEU A 279 10.71 -13.15 -6.42
C LEU A 279 12.06 -12.45 -6.65
N VAL A 280 12.50 -12.33 -7.90
CA VAL A 280 13.73 -11.60 -8.26
C VAL A 280 13.63 -10.14 -7.84
N LEU A 281 12.50 -9.47 -8.07
CA LEU A 281 12.26 -8.11 -7.59
C LEU A 281 12.41 -8.02 -6.06
N LEU A 282 11.77 -8.92 -5.32
CA LEU A 282 11.84 -8.94 -3.85
C LEU A 282 13.27 -9.18 -3.34
N ILE A 283 14.02 -10.07 -3.98
CA ILE A 283 15.44 -10.33 -3.68
C ILE A 283 16.29 -9.10 -4.01
N LEU A 284 16.07 -8.46 -5.17
CA LEU A 284 16.79 -7.24 -5.56
C LEU A 284 16.54 -6.11 -4.55
N ILE A 285 15.30 -5.92 -4.12
CA ILE A 285 14.95 -4.94 -3.09
C ILE A 285 15.64 -5.28 -1.76
N ARG A 286 15.64 -6.56 -1.38
CA ARG A 286 16.32 -7.04 -0.17
C ARG A 286 17.82 -6.74 -0.18
N ILE A 287 18.46 -6.87 -1.33
CA ILE A 287 19.90 -6.66 -1.52
C ILE A 287 20.24 -5.17 -1.59
N ILE A 288 19.51 -4.41 -2.42
CA ILE A 288 19.83 -3.01 -2.74
C ILE A 288 19.39 -2.06 -1.63
N TYR A 289 18.13 -2.17 -1.18
CA TYR A 289 17.51 -1.17 -0.31
C TYR A 289 17.48 -1.57 1.17
N ARG A 290 17.70 -2.86 1.48
CA ARG A 290 17.65 -3.43 2.84
C ARG A 290 16.42 -2.89 3.61
N PRO A 291 15.20 -3.35 3.26
CA PRO A 291 13.96 -2.81 3.80
C PRO A 291 13.88 -3.04 5.32
N ASP A 292 13.32 -2.06 6.02
CA ASP A 292 13.24 -2.07 7.49
C ASP A 292 11.99 -2.82 8.00
N GLY A 293 11.01 -3.06 7.12
CA GLY A 293 9.78 -3.78 7.45
C GLY A 293 8.99 -4.28 6.23
N MET A 294 7.84 -4.91 6.48
CA MET A 294 6.98 -5.50 5.43
C MET A 294 6.40 -4.45 4.47
N ARG A 295 6.20 -3.22 4.94
CA ARG A 295 5.62 -2.14 4.15
C ARG A 295 6.43 -1.78 2.91
N ASP A 296 7.76 -1.82 2.99
CA ASP A 296 8.63 -1.54 1.85
C ASP A 296 8.43 -2.59 0.73
N TYR A 297 8.21 -3.85 1.10
CA TYR A 297 7.82 -4.89 0.14
C TYR A 297 6.42 -4.69 -0.41
N MET A 298 5.47 -4.21 0.41
CA MET A 298 4.12 -3.90 -0.07
C MET A 298 4.14 -2.75 -1.07
N PHE A 299 4.94 -1.71 -0.85
CA PHE A 299 5.13 -0.64 -1.83
C PHE A 299 5.64 -1.20 -3.15
N ALA A 300 6.62 -2.10 -3.12
CA ALA A 300 7.11 -2.74 -4.33
C ALA A 300 6.06 -3.62 -5.01
N LEU A 301 5.42 -4.53 -4.31
CA LEU A 301 4.42 -5.43 -4.90
C LEU A 301 3.23 -4.67 -5.48
N PHE A 302 2.72 -3.67 -4.76
CA PHE A 302 1.63 -2.84 -5.23
C PHE A 302 2.04 -1.97 -6.42
N THR A 303 3.24 -1.38 -6.39
CA THR A 303 3.75 -0.61 -7.54
C THR A 303 3.94 -1.52 -8.75
N GLY A 304 4.50 -2.71 -8.57
CA GLY A 304 4.66 -3.69 -9.64
C GLY A 304 3.32 -4.12 -10.23
N PHE A 305 2.30 -4.33 -9.41
CA PHE A 305 0.94 -4.62 -9.85
C PHE A 305 0.33 -3.47 -10.67
N VAL A 306 0.40 -2.23 -10.19
CA VAL A 306 -0.11 -1.05 -10.89
C VAL A 306 0.64 -0.83 -12.21
N VAL A 307 1.96 -0.96 -12.21
CA VAL A 307 2.79 -0.82 -13.41
C VAL A 307 2.47 -1.93 -14.41
N ALA A 308 2.27 -3.17 -13.94
CA ALA A 308 1.84 -4.26 -14.81
C ALA A 308 0.49 -3.98 -15.46
N TYR A 309 -0.47 -3.50 -14.67
CA TYR A 309 -1.77 -3.08 -15.20
C TYR A 309 -1.62 -2.02 -16.30
N VAL A 310 -0.86 -0.96 -16.04
CA VAL A 310 -0.66 0.14 -17.00
C VAL A 310 0.08 -0.32 -18.26
N VAL A 311 1.19 -1.05 -18.12
CA VAL A 311 2.00 -1.52 -19.25
C VAL A 311 1.19 -2.46 -20.14
N LEU A 312 0.49 -3.44 -19.56
CA LEU A 312 -0.34 -4.37 -20.34
C LEU A 312 -1.51 -3.66 -21.01
N THR A 313 -2.11 -2.65 -20.35
CA THR A 313 -3.18 -1.83 -20.94
C THR A 313 -2.65 -1.02 -22.13
N ILE A 314 -1.47 -0.43 -22.03
CA ILE A 314 -0.82 0.30 -23.13
C ILE A 314 -0.52 -0.65 -24.29
N VAL A 315 0.04 -1.82 -24.02
CA VAL A 315 0.34 -2.84 -25.05
C VAL A 315 -0.95 -3.30 -25.74
N GLY A 316 -1.98 -3.66 -24.99
CA GLY A 316 -3.29 -4.06 -25.53
C GLY A 316 -3.98 -2.96 -26.34
N SER A 317 -3.80 -1.70 -25.92
CA SER A 317 -4.41 -0.55 -26.62
C SER A 317 -3.73 -0.26 -27.96
N PHE A 318 -2.41 -0.12 -27.95
CA PHE A 318 -1.66 0.47 -29.07
C PHE A 318 -0.86 -0.54 -29.90
N PHE A 319 -0.39 -1.63 -29.30
CA PHE A 319 0.51 -2.58 -29.95
C PHE A 319 -0.18 -3.86 -30.41
N ARG A 320 -1.44 -4.08 -29.99
CA ARG A 320 -2.23 -5.25 -30.41
C ARG A 320 -3.12 -4.96 -31.59
N GLY A 321 -3.03 -5.85 -32.59
CA GLY A 321 -3.64 -5.64 -33.88
C GLY A 321 -4.70 -6.58 -34.37
N GLN A 322 -4.81 -6.69 -35.71
CA GLN A 322 -5.63 -7.72 -36.34
C GLN A 322 -5.20 -9.08 -35.77
N GLN A 323 -6.17 -9.89 -35.35
CA GLN A 323 -5.92 -11.17 -34.67
C GLN A 323 -5.12 -11.06 -33.35
N MET A 324 -5.05 -9.87 -32.74
CA MET A 324 -4.26 -9.59 -31.53
C MET A 324 -2.75 -9.83 -31.71
N ILE A 325 -2.23 -9.83 -32.94
CA ILE A 325 -0.78 -9.93 -33.18
C ILE A 325 -0.07 -8.66 -32.68
N LEU A 326 1.17 -8.82 -32.23
CA LEU A 326 1.98 -7.68 -31.84
C LEU A 326 2.44 -6.93 -33.09
N MET A 327 1.96 -5.69 -33.25
CA MET A 327 2.28 -4.81 -34.36
C MET A 327 2.63 -3.41 -33.87
N TRP A 328 3.39 -2.69 -34.68
CA TRP A 328 3.82 -1.35 -34.32
C TRP A 328 2.65 -0.35 -34.43
N PRO A 329 2.43 0.58 -33.49
CA PRO A 329 1.17 1.33 -33.36
C PRO A 329 0.76 2.18 -34.58
N TRP A 330 1.69 2.44 -35.50
CA TRP A 330 1.47 3.19 -36.73
C TRP A 330 1.87 2.41 -37.98
N ASP A 331 1.89 1.07 -37.89
CA ASP A 331 2.06 0.22 -39.07
C ASP A 331 0.82 0.35 -39.99
N PRO A 332 0.97 0.64 -41.29
CA PRO A 332 -0.17 0.70 -42.21
C PRO A 332 -0.97 -0.61 -42.29
N ARG A 333 -0.41 -1.76 -41.88
CA ARG A 333 -1.13 -3.03 -41.75
C ARG A 333 -2.13 -3.07 -40.59
N GLN A 334 -2.10 -2.08 -39.71
CA GLN A 334 -3.06 -1.90 -38.61
C GLN A 334 -4.48 -1.55 -39.10
N VAL A 335 -4.60 -1.01 -40.32
CA VAL A 335 -5.85 -0.46 -40.83
C VAL A 335 -6.92 -1.55 -40.90
N ARG A 336 -8.06 -1.27 -40.26
CA ARG A 336 -9.28 -2.09 -40.34
C ARG A 336 -9.61 -2.29 -41.81
N LEU A 337 -9.48 -3.52 -42.29
CA LEU A 337 -10.15 -3.96 -43.51
C LEU A 337 -11.61 -4.13 -43.10
N ASP A 338 -12.42 -3.12 -43.37
CA ASP A 338 -13.86 -3.12 -43.10
C ASP A 338 -14.57 -4.26 -43.86
#